data_AF-A0A967E211-F1
#
_entry.id   AF-A0A967E211-F1
#
_cell.length_a   1.000
_cell.length_b   1.000
_cell.length_c   1.000
_cell.angle_alpha   90.00
_cell.angle_beta   90.00
_cell.angle_gamma   90.00
#
_symmetry.space_group_name_H-M   'P 1'
#
loop_
_entity.id
_entity.type
_entity.pdbx_description
1 polymer ?
#
loop_
_entity_poly.entity_id
_entity_poly.type
_entity_poly.pdbx_seq_one_letter_code
_entity_poly.pdbx_strand_id
1 'polypeptide(L)'
;GSAEAEASPGLLATMVFRPLAVMALYSVMINVFLALFNLLPIPPLDGGRILTAILPAKPAMALARLEPYGMLILVGLIVFDKELGVIHTITGTFAKGLSGTILSTALGLRPGFAQ
;
A
#
# COMPACT_ATOMS: atom_id res chain seq x y z
N GLY A 1 31.41 9.07 -43.53
CA GLY A 1 30.99 7.73 -43.13
C GLY A 1 30.76 7.76 -41.65
N SER A 2 29.51 7.66 -41.23
CA SER A 2 28.92 6.37 -40.84
C SER A 2 29.45 5.90 -39.48
N ALA A 3 29.15 6.68 -38.45
CA ALA A 3 29.00 6.18 -37.09
C ALA A 3 27.58 6.54 -36.67
N GLU A 4 26.62 6.02 -37.44
CA GLU A 4 25.21 6.06 -37.08
C GLU A 4 25.09 5.37 -35.73
N ALA A 5 24.53 6.13 -34.80
CA ALA A 5 24.03 5.70 -33.52
C ALA A 5 23.31 4.35 -33.63
N GLU A 6 24.04 3.26 -33.37
CA GLU A 6 23.42 2.03 -32.89
C GLU A 6 22.91 2.33 -31.47
N ALA A 7 21.74 2.97 -31.40
CA ALA A 7 20.90 2.89 -30.22
C ALA A 7 20.64 1.40 -30.02
N SER A 8 21.45 0.77 -29.16
CA SER A 8 21.39 -0.66 -28.92
C SER A 8 19.93 -1.00 -28.62
N PRO A 9 19.33 -2.05 -29.21
CA PRO A 9 17.93 -2.43 -28.98
C PRO A 9 17.55 -2.51 -27.49
N GLY A 10 18.54 -2.75 -26.62
CA GLY A 10 18.43 -2.68 -25.16
C GLY A 10 18.13 -1.29 -24.55
N LEU A 11 18.47 -0.18 -25.19
CA LEU A 11 18.16 1.18 -24.72
C LEU A 11 16.67 1.49 -24.81
N LEU A 12 16.03 1.16 -25.93
CA LEU A 12 14.58 1.33 -26.08
C LEU A 12 13.83 0.37 -25.15
N ALA A 13 14.31 -0.88 -25.04
CA ALA A 13 13.78 -1.84 -24.08
C ALA A 13 13.88 -1.31 -22.64
N THR A 14 15.02 -0.78 -22.21
CA THR A 14 15.16 -0.24 -20.84
C THR A 14 14.35 1.02 -20.60
N MET A 15 14.18 1.89 -21.61
CA MET A 15 13.29 3.06 -21.54
C MET A 15 11.81 2.69 -21.36
N VAL A 16 11.39 1.49 -21.76
CA VAL A 16 10.00 1.03 -21.64
C VAL A 16 9.82 0.08 -20.45
N PHE A 17 10.64 -0.96 -20.34
CA PHE A 17 10.50 -1.99 -19.31
C PHE A 17 10.76 -1.45 -17.91
N ARG A 18 11.70 -0.50 -17.74
CA ARG A 18 12.01 0.06 -16.42
C ARG A 18 10.84 0.88 -15.85
N PRO A 19 10.28 1.89 -16.54
CA PRO A 19 9.12 2.59 -16.00
C PRO A 19 7.91 1.67 -15.89
N LEU A 20 7.70 0.72 -16.82
CA LEU A 20 6.59 -0.23 -16.72
C LEU A 20 6.68 -1.10 -15.45
N ALA A 21 7.87 -1.64 -15.15
CA ALA A 21 8.08 -2.43 -13.95
C ALA A 21 7.87 -1.61 -12.67
N VAL A 22 8.32 -0.36 -12.67
CA VAL A 22 8.11 0.58 -11.54
C VAL A 22 6.62 0.90 -11.37
N MET A 23 5.91 1.20 -12.47
CA MET A 23 4.47 1.46 -12.42
C MET A 23 3.68 0.24 -11.96
N ALA A 24 4.03 -0.96 -12.43
CA ALA A 24 3.41 -2.20 -11.98
C ALA A 24 3.62 -2.42 -10.48
N LEU A 25 4.85 -2.21 -9.98
CA LEU A 25 5.15 -2.33 -8.56
C LEU A 25 4.33 -1.32 -7.73
N TYR A 26 4.34 -0.04 -8.10
CA TYR A 26 3.56 0.98 -7.40
C TYR A 26 2.06 0.71 -7.49
N SER A 27 1.55 0.24 -8.63
CA SER A 27 0.14 -0.13 -8.79
C SER A 27 -0.26 -1.22 -7.80
N VAL A 28 0.55 -2.28 -7.66
CA VAL A 28 0.29 -3.35 -6.70
C VAL A 28 0.33 -2.79 -5.28
N MET A 29 1.35 -2.00 -4.94
CA MET A 29 1.48 -1.41 -3.61
C MET A 29 0.30 -0.52 -3.24
N ILE A 30 -0.14 0.35 -4.15
CA ILE A 30 -1.28 1.26 -3.93
C ILE A 30 -2.58 0.46 -3.76
N ASN A 31 -2.82 -0.54 -4.60
CA ASN A 31 -4.04 -1.35 -4.50
C ASN A 31 -4.07 -2.17 -3.21
N VAL A 32 -2.95 -2.75 -2.79
CA VAL A 32 -2.85 -3.46 -1.51
C VAL A 32 -3.06 -2.49 -0.34
N PHE A 33 -2.46 -1.31 -0.39
CA PHE A 33 -2.68 -0.28 0.63
C PHE A 33 -4.15 0.15 0.69
N LEU A 34 -4.79 0.42 -0.45
CA LEU A 34 -6.20 0.78 -0.53
C LEU A 34 -7.10 -0.35 -0.01
N ALA A 35 -6.78 -1.61 -0.31
CA ALA A 35 -7.51 -2.76 0.21
C ALA A 35 -7.42 -2.82 1.74
N LEU A 36 -6.21 -2.71 2.30
CA LEU A 36 -5.99 -2.70 3.74
C LEU A 36 -6.66 -1.49 4.42
N PHE A 37 -6.58 -0.32 3.80
CA PHE A 37 -7.25 0.88 4.27
C PHE A 37 -8.76 0.69 4.30
N ASN A 38 -9.35 0.16 3.22
CA ASN A 38 -10.77 -0.16 3.17
C ASN A 38 -11.20 -1.23 4.17
N LEU A 39 -10.30 -2.07 4.68
CA LEU A 39 -10.58 -3.06 5.72
C LEU A 39 -10.58 -2.48 7.14
N LEU A 40 -10.23 -1.21 7.34
CA LEU A 40 -10.29 -0.58 8.66
C LEU A 40 -11.75 -0.50 9.17
N PRO A 41 -12.00 -0.81 10.46
CA PRO A 41 -13.34 -0.82 11.06
C PRO A 41 -13.86 0.60 11.37
N ILE A 42 -13.79 1.51 10.40
CA ILE A 42 -14.13 2.93 10.55
C ILE A 42 -15.10 3.31 9.42
N PRO A 43 -16.34 3.77 9.70
CA PRO A 43 -17.20 4.34 8.67
C PRO A 43 -16.51 5.54 8.01
N PRO A 44 -16.59 5.76 6.68
CA PRO A 44 -17.40 5.08 5.67
C PRO A 44 -16.73 3.87 4.97
N LEU A 45 -15.57 3.42 5.46
CA LEU A 45 -14.79 2.35 4.84
C LEU A 45 -15.53 1.01 4.93
N ASP A 46 -15.25 0.12 3.97
CA ASP A 46 -15.96 -1.16 3.85
C ASP A 46 -15.78 -2.05 5.09
N GLY A 47 -14.65 -1.99 5.77
CA GLY A 47 -14.35 -2.68 7.02
C GLY A 47 -15.27 -2.26 8.17
N GLY A 48 -15.69 -0.98 8.19
CA GLY A 48 -16.71 -0.49 9.12
C GLY A 48 -18.07 -1.15 8.86
N ARG A 49 -18.44 -1.30 7.59
CA ARG A 49 -19.69 -1.97 7.16
C ARG A 49 -19.66 -3.47 7.46
N ILE A 50 -18.54 -4.13 7.17
CA ILE A 50 -18.30 -5.54 7.50
C ILE A 50 -18.44 -5.73 9.02
N LEU A 51 -17.82 -4.86 9.81
CA LEU A 51 -17.88 -4.95 11.26
C LEU A 51 -19.31 -4.72 11.78
N THR A 52 -20.07 -3.75 11.26
CA THR A 52 -21.49 -3.58 11.62
C THR A 52 -22.35 -4.79 11.28
N ALA A 53 -22.04 -5.50 10.18
CA ALA A 53 -22.80 -6.67 9.73
C ALA A 53 -22.54 -7.92 10.60
N ILE A 54 -21.35 -8.02 11.21
CA ILE A 54 -20.96 -9.16 12.06
C ILE A 54 -21.32 -8.92 13.53
N LEU A 55 -21.37 -7.65 13.98
CA LEU A 55 -21.62 -7.31 15.38
C LEU A 55 -23.09 -7.49 15.80
N PRO A 56 -23.35 -7.87 17.08
CA PRO A 56 -24.70 -7.88 17.63
C PRO A 56 -25.29 -6.46 17.74
N ALA A 57 -26.62 -6.36 17.89
CA ALA A 57 -27.38 -5.12 17.75
C ALA A 57 -26.84 -3.91 18.55
N LYS A 58 -26.42 -4.11 19.81
CA LYS A 58 -25.92 -3.03 20.68
C LYS A 58 -24.63 -2.37 20.14
N PRO A 59 -23.52 -3.11 19.91
CA PRO A 59 -22.31 -2.53 19.34
C PRO A 59 -22.47 -2.10 17.87
N ALA A 60 -23.32 -2.77 17.09
CA ALA A 60 -23.63 -2.34 15.73
C ALA A 60 -24.30 -0.95 15.71
N MET A 61 -25.25 -0.68 16.62
CA MET A 61 -25.86 0.64 16.76
C MET A 61 -24.85 1.71 17.20
N ALA A 62 -23.90 1.36 18.07
CA ALA A 62 -22.85 2.30 18.48
C ALA A 62 -21.95 2.70 17.32
N LEU A 63 -21.59 1.73 16.46
CA LEU A 63 -20.79 1.97 15.25
C LEU A 63 -21.58 2.73 14.18
N ALA A 64 -22.87 2.44 14.00
CA ALA A 64 -23.75 3.18 13.09
C ALA A 64 -23.89 4.66 13.47
N ARG A 65 -23.83 5.00 14.77
CA ARG A 65 -23.82 6.40 15.22
C ARG A 65 -22.56 7.18 14.79
N LEU A 66 -21.50 6.48 14.40
CA LEU A 66 -20.27 7.09 13.88
C LEU A 66 -20.36 7.38 12.37
N GLU A 67 -21.35 6.86 11.63
CA GLU A 67 -21.49 7.12 10.17
C GLU A 67 -21.46 8.61 9.80
N PRO A 68 -22.22 9.50 10.47
CA PRO A 68 -22.24 10.93 10.10
C PRO A 68 -20.89 11.61 10.31
N TYR A 69 -20.09 11.13 11.27
CA TYR A 69 -18.76 11.64 11.57
C TYR A 69 -17.66 10.88 10.82
N GLY A 70 -18.01 9.83 10.08
CA GLY A 70 -17.03 8.94 9.46
C GLY A 70 -16.07 9.66 8.53
N MET A 71 -16.59 10.59 7.72
CA MET A 71 -15.74 11.43 6.85
C MET A 71 -14.80 12.34 7.66
N LEU A 72 -15.27 12.93 8.75
CA LEU A 72 -14.46 13.77 9.64
C LEU A 72 -13.37 12.96 10.33
N ILE A 73 -13.69 11.75 10.80
CA ILE A 73 -12.72 10.81 11.39
C ILE A 73 -11.68 10.40 10.35
N LEU A 74 -12.09 10.13 9.12
CA LEU A 74 -11.20 9.76 8.02
C LEU A 74 -10.24 10.90 7.65
N VAL A 75 -10.77 12.11 7.51
CA VAL A 75 -9.97 13.31 7.23
C VAL A 75 -9.01 13.58 8.39
N GLY A 76 -9.47 13.47 9.64
CA GLY A 76 -8.62 13.55 10.82
C GLY A 76 -7.50 12.50 10.77
N LEU A 77 -7.82 11.25 10.47
CA LEU A 77 -6.83 10.18 10.37
C LEU A 77 -5.76 10.49 9.31
N ILE A 78 -6.15 11.03 8.15
CA ILE A 78 -5.20 11.38 7.07
C ILE A 78 -4.37 12.62 7.43
N VAL A 79 -4.98 13.65 8.01
CA VAL A 79 -4.31 14.91 8.35
C VAL A 79 -3.34 14.73 9.52
N PHE A 80 -3.77 14.00 10.56
CA PHE A 80 -2.96 13.71 11.73
C PHE A 80 -2.06 12.49 11.55
N ASP A 81 -2.15 11.78 10.41
CA ASP A 81 -1.29 10.63 10.12
C ASP A 81 0.20 10.96 10.28
N LYS A 82 0.59 12.18 9.90
CA LYS A 82 1.98 12.63 9.99
C LYS A 82 2.50 12.64 11.43
N GLU A 83 1.62 12.80 12.42
CA GLU A 83 1.94 12.72 13.85
C GLU A 83 1.62 11.34 14.46
N LEU A 84 0.55 10.67 14.01
CA LEU A 84 0.17 9.32 14.45
C LEU A 84 1.12 8.23 13.93
N GLY A 85 1.80 8.49 12.81
CA GLY A 85 2.73 7.57 12.15
C GLY A 85 2.07 6.29 11.64
N VAL A 86 0.75 6.22 11.48
CA VAL A 86 0.04 4.97 11.15
C VAL A 86 0.34 4.56 9.71
N ILE A 87 0.15 5.46 8.75
CA ILE A 87 0.43 5.22 7.32
C ILE A 87 1.94 5.13 7.10
N HIS A 88 2.77 5.92 7.78
CA HIS A 88 4.23 5.79 7.66
C HIS A 88 4.76 4.47 8.25
N THR A 89 4.17 3.95 9.34
CA THR A 89 4.53 2.65 9.91
C THR A 89 4.04 1.51 9.02
N ILE A 90 2.81 1.58 8.51
CA ILE A 90 2.28 0.57 7.59
C ILE A 90 3.08 0.60 6.29
N THR A 91 3.22 1.76 5.66
CA THR A 91 3.98 1.94 4.40
C THR A 91 5.46 1.61 4.60
N GLY A 92 6.08 2.01 5.70
CA GLY A 92 7.49 1.75 5.99
C GLY A 92 7.78 0.29 6.32
N THR A 93 6.92 -0.38 7.09
CA THR A 93 7.04 -1.82 7.38
C THR A 93 6.81 -2.64 6.13
N PHE A 94 5.80 -2.27 5.33
CA PHE A 94 5.49 -2.97 4.10
C PHE A 94 6.53 -2.69 3.00
N ALA A 95 7.00 -1.45 2.84
CA ALA A 95 8.06 -1.11 1.91
C ALA A 95 9.38 -1.78 2.31
N LYS A 96 9.75 -1.84 3.59
CA LYS A 96 10.95 -2.55 4.05
C LYS A 96 10.82 -4.06 3.92
N GLY A 97 9.66 -4.63 4.26
CA GLY A 97 9.37 -6.05 4.10
C GLY A 97 9.40 -6.48 2.64
N LEU A 98 8.67 -5.76 1.78
CA LEU A 98 8.60 -6.03 0.35
C LEU A 98 9.95 -5.77 -0.35
N SER A 99 10.63 -4.66 -0.02
CA SER A 99 11.98 -4.41 -0.56
C SER A 99 12.96 -5.46 -0.07
N GLY A 100 12.90 -5.90 1.19
CA GLY A 100 13.76 -6.95 1.73
C GLY A 100 13.51 -8.31 1.07
N THR A 101 12.26 -8.70 0.87
CA THR A 101 11.89 -9.96 0.22
C THR A 101 12.19 -9.93 -1.28
N ILE A 102 11.88 -8.84 -1.98
CA ILE A 102 12.17 -8.70 -3.42
C ILE A 102 13.69 -8.63 -3.64
N LEU A 103 14.42 -7.87 -2.83
CA LEU A 103 15.87 -7.74 -2.94
C LEU A 103 16.58 -9.05 -2.58
N SER A 104 16.17 -9.75 -1.53
CA SER A 104 16.75 -11.07 -1.18
C SER A 104 16.43 -12.16 -2.19
N THR A 105 15.21 -12.15 -2.77
CA THR A 105 14.82 -13.12 -3.80
C THR A 105 15.50 -12.81 -5.14
N ALA A 106 15.66 -11.53 -5.49
CA ALA A 106 16.31 -11.10 -6.73
C ALA A 106 17.84 -11.22 -6.69
N LEU A 107 18.47 -11.08 -5.51
CA LEU A 107 19.93 -11.22 -5.35
C LEU A 107 20.36 -12.63 -4.92
N GLY A 108 19.43 -13.55 -4.62
CA GLY A 108 19.76 -14.92 -4.21
C GLY A 108 20.46 -15.04 -2.84
N LEU A 109 20.62 -13.94 -2.11
CA LEU A 109 21.14 -13.94 -0.75
C LEU A 109 19.99 -14.30 0.20
N ARG A 110 19.91 -15.61 0.51
CA ARG A 110 19.05 -16.17 1.57
C ARG A 110 19.18 -15.29 2.83
N PRO A 111 18.08 -14.78 3.41
CA PRO A 111 18.15 -14.13 4.71
C PRO A 111 18.49 -15.21 5.74
N GLY A 112 19.78 -15.31 6.05
CA GLY A 112 20.27 -16.05 7.20
C GLY A 112 19.79 -15.33 8.45
N PHE A 113 18.96 -16.02 9.22
CA PHE A 113 18.71 -15.76 10.62
C PHE A 113 20.07 -15.64 11.34
N ALA A 114 20.57 -14.42 11.51
CA ALA A 114 21.64 -14.12 12.45
C ALA A 114 20.96 -13.58 13.70
N GLN A 115 20.92 -14.46 14.71
CA GLN A 115 20.55 -14.21 16.10
C GLN A 115 21.35 -13.06 16.70
#